data_AF-A0A9W6G7E1-F1
#
_entry.id   AF-A0A9W6G7E1-F1
#
_cell.length_a   1.000
_cell.length_b   1.000
_cell.length_c   1.000
_cell.angle_alpha   90.00
_cell.angle_beta   90.00
_cell.angle_gamma   90.00
#
_symmetry.space_group_name_H-M   'P 1'
#
loop_
_entity.id
_entity.type
_entity.pdbx_description
1 polymer ?
#
loop_
_entity_poly.entity_id
_entity_poly.type
_entity_poly.pdbx_seq_one_letter_code
_entity_poly.pdbx_strand_id
1 'polypeptide(L)'
;MAAAALAAATVSTVALTSAGAQEQDGDIAQAKVDNPYEGAQVYVNPQWAANAAAEPGGEAVADQATGVWLDRISAIEGNDSPTTGTMGLKDHLDEAVAQGADVIQFVIYNLPGRDCAALASNGELKADEISRYKSEYIDPIVAIQSDPAYAGLRIVNVIEIDSLPNLVTNVSPRETATANCDTMKANGNYVDGVSYAAAELGALPNTYNYLDAGHHGWIGWADANPQYDNFNASAALFGSLIGENGMTADHVHGFITNTANYSALEEPHWEVDQVVGGQAINQNPNIKWVDWNDFNGEIDFSTAFRDELIANGYNSDIGMLIDTSRNGWGGADRPAGPSTSTDPATFVDESRIDQRFQKGNWCNQAGAGLGERPQASPEAGIDAYVWIKPPGESDGASEPIDNDEGKGFDEMCDPAYEGNIRNGFNMSGARGEMPLSGHWSSEQFAELLANAYPPVG
;
A
#
# COMPACT_ATOMS: atom_id res chain seq x y z
N MET A 1 -3.16 86.35 44.92
CA MET A 1 -2.34 85.69 43.89
C MET A 1 -0.88 85.88 44.32
N ALA A 2 0.02 84.92 44.46
CA ALA A 2 0.07 83.46 44.34
C ALA A 2 1.19 83.02 45.32
N ALA A 3 0.94 82.09 46.25
CA ALA A 3 1.13 80.63 46.18
C ALA A 3 2.60 80.18 45.97
N ALA A 4 3.12 79.47 46.99
CA ALA A 4 4.47 78.91 47.09
C ALA A 4 4.40 77.38 47.28
N ALA A 5 5.37 76.71 46.62
CA ALA A 5 6.12 75.49 46.97
C ALA A 5 5.41 74.23 47.53
N LEU A 6 5.76 73.05 47.01
CA LEU A 6 6.71 72.12 47.63
C LEU A 6 6.99 70.89 46.74
N ALA A 7 8.19 70.31 46.88
CA ALA A 7 8.66 69.09 46.22
C ALA A 7 8.11 67.80 46.87
N ALA A 8 8.02 66.71 46.10
CA ALA A 8 7.62 65.39 46.58
C ALA A 8 8.65 64.32 46.18
N ALA A 9 8.95 63.45 47.15
CA ALA A 9 9.85 62.31 47.08
C ALA A 9 9.15 61.03 46.60
N THR A 10 9.90 60.16 45.92
CA THR A 10 9.46 58.84 45.45
C THR A 10 9.86 57.72 46.42
N VAL A 11 8.92 56.84 46.76
CA VAL A 11 9.14 55.54 47.37
C VAL A 11 8.42 54.50 46.52
N SER A 12 9.08 53.38 46.20
CA SER A 12 8.39 52.14 45.81
C SER A 12 9.20 50.93 46.25
N THR A 13 8.45 50.00 46.81
CA THR A 13 8.81 48.84 47.63
C THR A 13 9.27 47.64 46.80
N VAL A 14 10.22 46.88 47.35
CA VAL A 14 10.70 45.58 46.85
C VAL A 14 9.65 44.50 47.17
N ALA A 15 9.22 43.73 46.16
CA ALA A 15 8.41 42.52 46.33
C ALA A 15 9.26 41.29 45.98
N LEU A 16 9.28 40.32 46.89
CA LEU A 16 9.95 39.03 46.73
C LEU A 16 9.20 38.17 45.71
N THR A 17 9.90 37.63 44.71
CA THR A 17 9.39 36.57 43.85
C THR A 17 9.74 35.21 44.46
N SER A 18 8.72 34.49 44.90
CA SER A 18 8.81 33.07 45.26
C SER A 18 9.02 32.24 44.00
N ALA A 19 10.07 31.43 43.98
CA ALA A 19 10.29 30.37 43.00
C ALA A 19 9.14 29.36 43.07
N GLY A 20 8.31 29.32 42.02
CA GLY A 20 7.44 28.18 41.73
C GLY A 20 8.24 27.19 40.89
N ALA A 21 8.51 26.01 41.45
CA ALA A 21 8.86 24.85 40.66
C ALA A 21 7.65 24.52 39.78
N GLN A 22 7.79 24.63 38.46
CA GLN A 22 6.85 24.01 37.54
C GLN A 22 7.18 22.51 37.53
N GLU A 23 6.25 21.72 38.09
CA GLU A 23 6.12 20.31 37.75
C GLU A 23 5.93 20.24 36.23
N GLN A 24 6.91 19.64 35.55
CA GLN A 24 6.78 19.24 34.16
C GLN A 24 6.11 17.87 34.19
N ASP A 25 4.79 17.89 34.37
CA ASP A 25 3.93 16.72 34.20
C ASP A 25 2.94 17.07 33.10
N GLY A 26 3.05 16.38 31.99
CA GLY A 26 2.41 16.74 30.73
C GLY A 26 2.91 15.83 29.63
N ASP A 27 2.50 14.58 29.71
CA ASP A 27 2.42 13.64 28.60
C ASP A 27 1.58 14.29 27.49
N ILE A 28 2.21 15.08 26.62
CA ILE A 28 1.56 15.57 25.41
C ILE A 28 1.70 14.45 24.40
N ALA A 29 0.70 13.57 24.35
CA ALA A 29 0.48 12.77 23.15
C ALA A 29 0.55 13.72 21.95
N GLN A 30 1.57 13.57 21.13
CA GLN A 30 1.77 14.43 19.97
C GLN A 30 0.54 14.25 19.08
N ALA A 31 -0.16 15.34 18.76
CA ALA A 31 -1.26 15.27 17.82
C ALA A 31 -0.74 14.70 16.49
N LYS A 32 -1.52 13.79 15.88
CA LYS A 32 -1.19 13.25 14.56
C LYS A 32 -0.92 14.39 13.59
N VAL A 33 0.17 14.28 12.83
CA VAL A 33 0.46 15.23 11.75
C VAL A 33 -0.43 14.93 10.54
N ASP A 34 -0.54 15.88 9.63
CA ASP A 34 -1.34 15.74 8.40
C ASP A 34 -0.76 14.72 7.43
N ASN A 35 0.55 14.73 7.22
CA ASN A 35 1.27 13.72 6.44
C ASN A 35 2.43 13.18 7.30
N PRO A 36 2.46 11.87 7.64
CA PRO A 36 3.50 11.30 8.48
C PRO A 36 4.87 11.29 7.80
N TYR A 37 4.95 11.32 6.47
CA TYR A 37 6.19 11.27 5.70
C TYR A 37 6.83 12.65 5.49
N GLU A 38 6.09 13.74 5.65
CA GLU A 38 6.59 15.09 5.40
C GLU A 38 7.76 15.43 6.35
N GLY A 39 8.94 15.69 5.76
CA GLY A 39 10.17 16.00 6.46
C GLY A 39 10.72 14.90 7.37
N ALA A 40 10.25 13.65 7.20
CA ALA A 40 10.58 12.51 8.04
C ALA A 40 11.77 11.69 7.52
N GLN A 41 12.58 11.17 8.44
CA GLN A 41 13.46 10.03 8.16
C GLN A 41 12.64 8.74 8.25
N VAL A 42 12.58 7.96 7.16
CA VAL A 42 11.84 6.69 7.14
C VAL A 42 12.77 5.53 7.48
N TYR A 43 12.25 4.57 8.23
CA TYR A 43 12.92 3.35 8.65
C TYR A 43 13.46 2.53 7.48
N VAL A 44 14.72 2.09 7.60
CA VAL A 44 15.33 1.13 6.67
C VAL A 44 15.39 -0.24 7.35
N ASN A 45 14.70 -1.23 6.78
CA ASN A 45 14.71 -2.59 7.29
C ASN A 45 16.10 -3.22 7.09
N PRO A 46 16.87 -3.51 8.16
CA PRO A 46 18.24 -4.01 8.03
C PRO A 46 18.31 -5.41 7.40
N GLN A 47 17.25 -6.22 7.52
CA GLN A 47 17.21 -7.56 6.93
C GLN A 47 17.07 -7.48 5.42
N TRP A 48 16.15 -6.64 4.92
CA TRP A 48 16.01 -6.40 3.49
C TRP A 48 17.24 -5.69 2.90
N ALA A 49 17.74 -4.65 3.58
CA ALA A 49 18.94 -3.92 3.18
C ALA A 49 20.15 -4.85 3.01
N ALA A 50 20.31 -5.84 3.90
CA ALA A 50 21.37 -6.83 3.80
C ALA A 50 21.22 -7.75 2.58
N ASN A 51 20.00 -8.17 2.25
CA ASN A 51 19.72 -8.96 1.04
C ASN A 51 20.01 -8.14 -0.22
N ALA A 52 19.50 -6.91 -0.30
CA ALA A 52 19.75 -6.02 -1.43
C ALA A 52 21.24 -5.75 -1.62
N ALA A 53 21.97 -5.38 -0.56
CA ALA A 53 23.41 -5.11 -0.63
C ALA A 53 24.28 -6.35 -0.95
N ALA A 54 23.73 -7.56 -0.83
CA ALA A 54 24.41 -8.79 -1.24
C ALA A 54 24.31 -9.05 -2.75
N GLU A 55 23.38 -8.40 -3.45
CA GLU A 55 23.23 -8.50 -4.90
C GLU A 55 24.16 -7.53 -5.66
N PRO A 56 24.66 -7.89 -6.84
CA PRO A 56 25.48 -6.99 -7.66
C PRO A 56 24.76 -5.67 -8.00
N GLY A 57 25.27 -4.55 -7.50
CA GLY A 57 24.69 -3.21 -7.70
C GLY A 57 23.54 -2.87 -6.74
N GLY A 58 23.11 -3.81 -5.90
CA GLY A 58 22.01 -3.60 -4.97
C GLY A 58 22.34 -2.65 -3.82
N GLU A 59 23.63 -2.35 -3.59
CA GLU A 59 24.05 -1.30 -2.66
C GLU A 59 23.49 0.08 -3.01
N ALA A 60 23.12 0.31 -4.27
CA ALA A 60 22.57 1.57 -4.74
C ALA A 60 21.11 1.80 -4.32
N VAL A 61 20.44 0.77 -3.78
CA VAL A 61 19.07 0.85 -3.27
C VAL A 61 18.90 0.26 -1.86
N ALA A 62 19.96 -0.32 -1.29
CA ALA A 62 19.89 -0.97 0.03
C ALA A 62 19.58 0.01 1.18
N ASP A 63 19.71 1.32 0.97
CA ASP A 63 19.36 2.36 1.94
C ASP A 63 17.92 2.89 1.80
N GLN A 64 17.12 2.31 0.90
CA GLN A 64 15.72 2.70 0.71
C GLN A 64 14.81 2.07 1.77
N ALA A 65 13.79 2.82 2.20
CA ALA A 65 12.79 2.33 3.14
C ALA A 65 11.84 1.33 2.47
N THR A 66 11.53 0.22 3.15
CA THR A 66 10.60 -0.82 2.68
C THR A 66 9.60 -1.22 3.75
N GLY A 67 8.46 -1.79 3.35
CA GLY A 67 7.44 -2.30 4.27
C GLY A 67 7.95 -3.47 5.09
N VAL A 68 7.57 -3.52 6.37
CA VAL A 68 7.74 -4.71 7.23
C VAL A 68 6.42 -5.47 7.26
N TRP A 69 6.42 -6.69 6.73
CA TRP A 69 5.19 -7.47 6.57
C TRP A 69 4.93 -8.36 7.79
N LEU A 70 3.77 -8.19 8.43
CA LEU A 70 3.29 -9.08 9.47
C LEU A 70 2.40 -10.16 8.83
N ASP A 71 2.97 -10.99 7.96
CA ASP A 71 2.22 -11.93 7.11
C ASP A 71 1.60 -13.14 7.84
N ARG A 72 1.81 -13.23 9.16
CA ARG A 72 1.31 -14.29 10.06
C ARG A 72 1.46 -13.88 11.53
N ILE A 73 0.78 -14.56 12.45
CA ILE A 73 0.87 -14.34 13.89
C ILE A 73 2.30 -14.48 14.40
N SER A 74 3.05 -15.49 13.92
CA SER A 74 4.42 -15.71 14.40
C SER A 74 5.40 -14.61 13.98
N ALA A 75 5.09 -13.80 12.95
CA ALA A 75 5.93 -12.67 12.57
C ALA A 75 5.92 -11.53 13.61
N ILE A 76 4.91 -11.49 14.49
CA ILE A 76 4.82 -10.48 15.56
C ILE A 76 6.00 -10.58 16.53
N GLU A 77 6.37 -11.81 16.90
CA GLU A 77 7.46 -12.10 17.87
C GLU A 77 8.80 -12.41 17.20
N GLY A 78 8.84 -12.49 15.87
CA GLY A 78 9.98 -13.03 15.12
C GLY A 78 9.94 -14.56 15.07
N ASN A 79 10.21 -15.11 13.89
CA ASN A 79 9.99 -16.55 13.63
C ASN A 79 11.11 -17.23 12.83
N ASP A 80 12.20 -16.51 12.56
CA ASP A 80 13.31 -16.96 11.70
C ASP A 80 12.84 -17.47 10.32
N SER A 81 11.67 -17.03 9.86
CA SER A 81 11.09 -17.50 8.60
C SER A 81 11.84 -16.88 7.42
N PRO A 82 11.79 -17.51 6.24
CA PRO A 82 12.39 -16.92 5.05
C PRO A 82 11.74 -15.60 4.60
N THR A 83 10.54 -15.25 5.07
CA THR A 83 9.82 -14.03 4.67
C THR A 83 10.00 -12.87 5.62
N THR A 84 10.00 -13.12 6.93
CA THR A 84 10.10 -12.05 7.95
C THR A 84 11.42 -12.07 8.71
N GLY A 85 12.22 -13.12 8.54
CA GLY A 85 13.53 -13.27 9.14
C GLY A 85 13.48 -13.34 10.67
N THR A 86 14.53 -12.84 11.31
CA THR A 86 14.77 -13.02 12.75
C THR A 86 14.13 -11.94 13.62
N MET A 87 13.66 -10.83 13.02
CA MET A 87 13.10 -9.69 13.76
C MET A 87 11.58 -9.78 13.83
N GLY A 88 11.03 -9.62 15.04
CA GLY A 88 9.61 -9.39 15.26
C GLY A 88 9.23 -7.91 15.15
N LEU A 89 7.95 -7.61 15.34
CA LEU A 89 7.41 -6.25 15.37
C LEU A 89 8.17 -5.36 16.37
N LYS A 90 8.40 -5.86 17.59
CA LYS A 90 9.15 -5.13 18.61
C LYS A 90 10.60 -4.85 18.18
N ASP A 91 11.28 -5.81 17.58
CA ASP A 91 12.68 -5.64 17.15
C ASP A 91 12.80 -4.57 16.06
N HIS A 92 11.83 -4.53 15.12
CA HIS A 92 11.77 -3.49 14.10
C HIS A 92 11.51 -2.10 14.68
N LEU A 93 10.62 -1.98 15.68
CA LEU A 93 10.37 -0.71 16.37
C LEU A 93 11.60 -0.25 17.18
N ASP A 94 12.27 -1.15 17.89
CA ASP A 94 13.50 -0.84 18.63
C ASP A 94 14.62 -0.36 17.67
N GLU A 95 14.78 -1.02 16.52
CA GLU A 95 15.73 -0.61 15.49
C GLU A 95 15.35 0.73 14.85
N ALA A 96 14.06 1.01 14.62
CA ALA A 96 13.63 2.31 14.12
C ALA A 96 13.99 3.45 15.08
N VAL A 97 13.77 3.26 16.39
CA VAL A 97 14.24 4.21 17.41
C VAL A 97 15.77 4.34 17.37
N ALA A 98 16.50 3.24 17.22
CA ALA A 98 17.96 3.25 17.16
C ALA A 98 18.52 3.98 15.92
N GLN A 99 17.85 3.87 14.78
CA GLN A 99 18.17 4.61 13.54
C GLN A 99 17.84 6.10 13.65
N GLY A 100 17.07 6.52 14.66
CA GLY A 100 16.50 7.85 14.74
C GLY A 100 15.47 8.10 13.64
N ALA A 101 14.76 7.05 13.20
CA ALA A 101 13.68 7.18 12.23
C ALA A 101 12.51 7.93 12.86
N ASP A 102 11.85 8.76 12.06
CA ASP A 102 10.57 9.40 12.41
C ASP A 102 9.39 8.51 12.02
N VAL A 103 9.50 7.76 10.92
CA VAL A 103 8.42 6.92 10.35
C VAL A 103 8.88 5.47 10.20
N ILE A 104 8.00 4.53 10.52
CA ILE A 104 8.13 3.11 10.18
C ILE A 104 6.82 2.61 9.57
N GLN A 105 6.91 1.73 8.57
CA GLN A 105 5.78 1.23 7.80
C GLN A 105 5.62 -0.29 7.99
N PHE A 106 4.46 -0.71 8.48
CA PHE A 106 4.06 -2.11 8.63
C PHE A 106 2.92 -2.45 7.68
N VAL A 107 2.89 -3.72 7.24
CA VAL A 107 1.76 -4.29 6.51
C VAL A 107 1.02 -5.25 7.43
N ILE A 108 -0.21 -4.89 7.78
CA ILE A 108 -1.17 -5.72 8.50
C ILE A 108 -1.84 -6.60 7.44
N TYR A 109 -1.54 -7.89 7.44
CA TYR A 109 -1.91 -8.77 6.33
C TYR A 109 -2.10 -10.21 6.81
N ASN A 110 -3.17 -10.46 7.54
CA ASN A 110 -3.48 -11.82 8.01
C ASN A 110 -4.98 -12.07 8.18
N LEU A 111 -5.85 -11.38 7.42
CA LEU A 111 -7.29 -11.63 7.47
C LEU A 111 -7.66 -13.12 7.38
N PRO A 112 -8.72 -13.57 8.08
CA PRO A 112 -9.31 -14.88 7.87
C PRO A 112 -9.68 -15.09 6.40
N GLY A 113 -9.27 -16.20 5.79
CA GLY A 113 -9.52 -16.44 4.37
C GLY A 113 -8.88 -15.41 3.45
N ARG A 114 -7.69 -14.90 3.81
CA ARG A 114 -6.85 -13.96 3.03
C ARG A 114 -6.75 -14.34 1.56
N ASP A 115 -6.68 -13.33 0.70
CA ASP A 115 -6.56 -13.44 -0.76
C ASP A 115 -7.64 -14.34 -1.37
N CYS A 116 -8.92 -14.05 -1.09
CA CYS A 116 -10.01 -14.96 -1.43
C CYS A 116 -10.14 -15.25 -2.96
N ALA A 117 -9.48 -14.46 -3.82
CA ALA A 117 -9.44 -14.66 -5.27
C ALA A 117 -8.14 -15.30 -5.79
N ALA A 118 -7.16 -15.58 -4.92
CA ALA A 118 -5.85 -16.14 -5.24
C ALA A 118 -5.52 -17.36 -4.36
N LEU A 119 -4.36 -17.97 -4.58
CA LEU A 119 -3.87 -19.16 -3.87
C LEU A 119 -2.43 -19.02 -3.32
N ALA A 120 -1.62 -18.09 -3.84
CA ALA A 120 -0.17 -18.09 -3.62
C ALA A 120 0.24 -17.54 -2.24
N SER A 121 -0.59 -16.66 -1.69
CA SER A 121 -0.40 -16.05 -0.37
C SER A 121 -1.51 -16.47 0.62
N ASN A 122 -2.22 -17.59 0.39
CA ASN A 122 -3.27 -18.06 1.31
C ASN A 122 -2.86 -17.97 2.79
N GLY A 123 -3.56 -17.12 3.55
CA GLY A 123 -3.25 -16.82 4.95
C GLY A 123 -3.46 -18.02 5.88
N GLU A 124 -2.81 -18.01 7.03
CA GLU A 124 -2.88 -19.12 8.00
C GLU A 124 -4.26 -19.26 8.66
N LEU A 125 -5.04 -18.18 8.71
CA LEU A 125 -6.35 -18.13 9.33
C LEU A 125 -7.44 -18.56 8.34
N LYS A 126 -8.22 -19.56 8.72
CA LYS A 126 -9.39 -20.02 7.96
C LYS A 126 -10.48 -18.97 7.95
N ALA A 127 -11.38 -19.06 6.97
CA ALA A 127 -12.47 -18.10 6.76
C ALA A 127 -13.34 -17.80 7.99
N ASP A 128 -13.47 -18.72 8.95
CA ASP A 128 -14.28 -18.58 10.17
C ASP A 128 -13.48 -18.17 11.43
N GLU A 129 -12.18 -17.91 11.32
CA GLU A 129 -11.27 -17.64 12.45
C GLU A 129 -11.13 -16.15 12.81
N ILE A 130 -12.19 -15.34 12.60
CA ILE A 130 -12.17 -13.89 12.90
C ILE A 130 -11.85 -13.56 14.36
N SER A 131 -12.25 -14.40 15.31
CA SER A 131 -11.88 -14.20 16.72
C SER A 131 -10.38 -14.32 16.94
N ARG A 132 -9.68 -15.23 16.24
CA ARG A 132 -8.22 -15.39 16.36
C ARG A 132 -7.50 -14.22 15.69
N TYR A 133 -7.98 -13.76 14.54
CA TYR A 133 -7.46 -12.54 13.91
C TYR A 133 -7.51 -11.34 14.87
N LYS A 134 -8.62 -11.15 15.59
CA LYS A 134 -8.72 -10.07 16.57
C LYS A 134 -7.77 -10.30 17.75
N SER A 135 -7.91 -11.42 18.47
CA SER A 135 -7.24 -11.62 19.76
C SER A 135 -5.79 -12.11 19.71
N GLU A 136 -5.38 -12.79 18.64
CA GLU A 136 -4.04 -13.37 18.50
C GLU A 136 -3.17 -12.62 17.49
N TYR A 137 -3.75 -11.73 16.67
CA TYR A 137 -3.02 -10.97 15.66
C TYR A 137 -3.12 -9.45 15.88
N ILE A 138 -4.31 -8.85 15.79
CA ILE A 138 -4.47 -7.38 15.96
C ILE A 138 -4.18 -6.93 17.39
N ASP A 139 -4.77 -7.57 18.40
CA ASP A 139 -4.62 -7.14 19.80
C ASP A 139 -3.14 -7.13 20.26
N PRO A 140 -2.31 -8.16 19.95
CA PRO A 140 -0.88 -8.10 20.24
C PRO A 140 -0.13 -6.99 19.49
N ILE A 141 -0.47 -6.72 18.22
CA ILE A 141 0.14 -5.62 17.45
C ILE A 141 -0.17 -4.29 18.12
N VAL A 142 -1.43 -4.05 18.49
CA VAL A 142 -1.87 -2.85 19.22
C VAL A 142 -1.11 -2.71 20.55
N ALA A 143 -1.00 -3.81 21.31
CA ALA A 143 -0.28 -3.81 22.58
C ALA A 143 1.18 -3.36 22.41
N ILE A 144 1.87 -3.86 21.38
CA ILE A 144 3.27 -3.51 21.10
C ILE A 144 3.39 -2.07 20.57
N GLN A 145 2.58 -1.67 19.59
CA GLN A 145 2.63 -0.32 19.00
C GLN A 145 2.23 0.78 20.00
N SER A 146 1.43 0.45 21.03
CA SER A 146 1.05 1.36 22.11
C SER A 146 2.10 1.57 23.20
N ASP A 147 3.22 0.84 23.16
CA ASP A 147 4.29 0.99 24.15
C ASP A 147 4.82 2.45 24.14
N PRO A 148 4.85 3.14 25.29
CA PRO A 148 5.37 4.51 25.39
C PRO A 148 6.81 4.68 24.87
N ALA A 149 7.59 3.60 24.80
CA ALA A 149 8.93 3.61 24.18
C ALA A 149 8.90 4.05 22.71
N TYR A 150 7.77 3.86 22.01
CA TYR A 150 7.58 4.18 20.60
C TYR A 150 6.69 5.40 20.36
N ALA A 151 6.33 6.15 21.41
CA ALA A 151 5.44 7.31 21.28
C ALA A 151 5.98 8.42 20.37
N GLY A 152 7.30 8.45 20.13
CA GLY A 152 7.96 9.36 19.20
C GLY A 152 7.99 8.90 17.73
N LEU A 153 7.69 7.63 17.45
CA LEU A 153 7.62 7.09 16.09
C LEU A 153 6.25 7.36 15.48
N ARG A 154 6.21 7.69 14.19
CA ARG A 154 5.01 7.65 13.36
C ARG A 154 4.90 6.27 12.74
N ILE A 155 3.95 5.47 13.22
CA ILE A 155 3.79 4.09 12.79
C ILE A 155 2.72 4.03 11.70
N VAL A 156 3.13 3.87 10.45
CA VAL A 156 2.22 3.70 9.32
C VAL A 156 1.81 2.24 9.22
N ASN A 157 0.51 1.97 9.21
CA ASN A 157 -0.05 0.64 9.01
C ASN A 157 -0.79 0.59 7.68
N VAL A 158 -0.28 -0.19 6.72
CA VAL A 158 -1.02 -0.57 5.51
C VAL A 158 -1.93 -1.73 5.87
N ILE A 159 -3.24 -1.52 5.79
CA ILE A 159 -4.23 -2.47 6.31
C ILE A 159 -4.80 -3.32 5.19
N GLU A 160 -4.46 -4.62 5.28
CA GLU A 160 -5.08 -5.77 4.63
C GLU A 160 -5.21 -5.60 3.11
N ILE A 161 -4.07 -5.77 2.44
CA ILE A 161 -4.01 -5.79 0.97
C ILE A 161 -4.85 -6.92 0.39
N ASP A 162 -5.27 -6.79 -0.87
CA ASP A 162 -6.01 -7.82 -1.62
C ASP A 162 -7.25 -8.36 -0.87
N SER A 163 -7.96 -7.47 -0.16
CA SER A 163 -9.10 -7.83 0.69
C SER A 163 -10.42 -7.26 0.18
N LEU A 164 -10.80 -6.05 0.60
CA LEU A 164 -12.12 -5.47 0.38
C LEU A 164 -12.50 -5.33 -1.11
N PRO A 165 -11.60 -4.90 -2.03
CA PRO A 165 -11.94 -4.83 -3.45
C PRO A 165 -12.41 -6.18 -4.04
N ASN A 166 -12.01 -7.32 -3.47
CA ASN A 166 -12.52 -8.63 -3.87
C ASN A 166 -14.02 -8.79 -3.61
N LEU A 167 -14.57 -8.17 -2.56
CA LEU A 167 -16.01 -8.25 -2.24
C LEU A 167 -16.92 -7.49 -3.21
N VAL A 168 -16.30 -6.63 -4.04
CA VAL A 168 -16.95 -5.93 -5.16
C VAL A 168 -16.75 -6.73 -6.44
N THR A 169 -15.52 -7.15 -6.71
CA THR A 169 -15.10 -7.61 -8.04
C THR A 169 -15.17 -9.12 -8.24
N ASN A 170 -15.03 -9.92 -7.18
CA ASN A 170 -14.80 -11.37 -7.25
C ASN A 170 -15.85 -12.17 -6.47
N VAL A 171 -17.10 -11.72 -6.48
CA VAL A 171 -18.24 -12.38 -5.82
C VAL A 171 -19.43 -12.55 -6.75
N SER A 172 -20.27 -13.53 -6.45
CA SER A 172 -21.49 -13.82 -7.17
C SER A 172 -22.43 -12.61 -7.23
N PRO A 173 -23.09 -12.33 -8.37
CA PRO A 173 -23.18 -13.19 -9.56
C PRO A 173 -22.13 -12.89 -10.66
N ARG A 174 -21.02 -12.22 -10.36
CA ARG A 174 -20.00 -11.89 -11.37
C ARG A 174 -19.31 -13.16 -11.87
N GLU A 175 -18.92 -13.18 -13.14
CA GLU A 175 -18.24 -14.34 -13.74
C GLU A 175 -16.83 -14.57 -13.16
N THR A 176 -16.25 -13.52 -12.58
CA THR A 176 -14.96 -13.51 -11.88
C THR A 176 -15.02 -14.13 -10.48
N ALA A 177 -16.21 -14.48 -9.99
CA ALA A 177 -16.44 -14.91 -8.62
C ALA A 177 -15.64 -16.16 -8.20
N THR A 178 -15.25 -16.19 -6.92
CA THR A 178 -14.70 -17.38 -6.28
C THR A 178 -15.55 -17.80 -5.09
N ALA A 179 -15.56 -19.10 -4.79
CA ALA A 179 -16.29 -19.63 -3.63
C ALA A 179 -15.77 -19.06 -2.30
N ASN A 180 -14.46 -18.77 -2.22
CA ASN A 180 -13.85 -18.17 -1.04
C ASN A 180 -14.32 -16.73 -0.86
N CYS A 181 -14.33 -15.90 -1.91
CA CYS A 181 -14.82 -14.53 -1.80
C CYS A 181 -16.33 -14.48 -1.50
N ASP A 182 -17.12 -15.38 -2.08
CA ASP A 182 -18.53 -15.54 -1.71
C ASP A 182 -18.70 -15.89 -0.22
N THR A 183 -17.82 -16.74 0.32
CA THR A 183 -17.79 -17.08 1.75
C THR A 183 -17.45 -15.86 2.60
N MET A 184 -16.40 -15.11 2.22
CA MET A 184 -15.96 -13.92 2.96
C MET A 184 -16.96 -12.78 2.92
N LYS A 185 -17.68 -12.62 1.80
CA LYS A 185 -18.79 -11.69 1.71
C LYS A 185 -19.98 -12.12 2.57
N ALA A 186 -20.31 -13.42 2.56
CA ALA A 186 -21.46 -13.95 3.29
C ALA A 186 -21.27 -13.93 4.81
N ASN A 187 -20.05 -14.18 5.30
CA ASN A 187 -19.74 -14.14 6.73
C ASN A 187 -19.42 -12.73 7.25
N GLY A 188 -19.06 -11.79 6.37
CA GLY A 188 -18.73 -10.41 6.71
C GLY A 188 -17.34 -10.20 7.31
N ASN A 189 -16.48 -11.23 7.35
CA ASN A 189 -15.25 -11.21 8.12
C ASN A 189 -14.16 -10.29 7.54
N TYR A 190 -14.17 -9.98 6.25
CA TYR A 190 -13.30 -8.93 5.69
C TYR A 190 -13.70 -7.54 6.20
N VAL A 191 -15.00 -7.21 6.17
CA VAL A 191 -15.50 -5.93 6.71
C VAL A 191 -15.27 -5.86 8.22
N ASP A 192 -15.56 -6.95 8.94
CA ASP A 192 -15.35 -7.04 10.39
C ASP A 192 -13.86 -6.91 10.76
N GLY A 193 -12.97 -7.60 10.06
CA GLY A 193 -11.54 -7.60 10.35
C GLY A 193 -10.87 -6.27 10.00
N VAL A 194 -11.15 -5.69 8.82
CA VAL A 194 -10.55 -4.41 8.42
C VAL A 194 -11.03 -3.28 9.33
N SER A 195 -12.33 -3.18 9.63
CA SER A 195 -12.85 -2.14 10.53
C SER A 195 -12.33 -2.29 11.95
N TYR A 196 -12.16 -3.53 12.46
CA TYR A 196 -11.55 -3.77 13.77
C TYR A 196 -10.09 -3.33 13.80
N ALA A 197 -9.28 -3.74 12.82
CA ALA A 197 -7.88 -3.34 12.73
C ALA A 197 -7.73 -1.82 12.62
N ALA A 198 -8.52 -1.17 11.77
CA ALA A 198 -8.52 0.28 11.62
C ALA A 198 -8.94 0.98 12.91
N ALA A 199 -9.98 0.52 13.60
CA ALA A 199 -10.43 1.11 14.86
C ALA A 199 -9.39 0.99 15.97
N GLU A 200 -8.86 -0.20 16.22
CA GLU A 200 -7.93 -0.45 17.33
C GLU A 200 -6.57 0.22 17.10
N LEU A 201 -5.99 0.06 15.89
CA LEU A 201 -4.72 0.70 15.57
C LEU A 201 -4.89 2.21 15.46
N GLY A 202 -6.00 2.69 14.88
CA GLY A 202 -6.25 4.11 14.63
C GLY A 202 -6.51 4.91 15.90
N ALA A 203 -6.94 4.26 16.98
CA ALA A 203 -7.11 4.86 18.30
C ALA A 203 -5.76 5.24 18.97
N LEU A 204 -4.65 4.66 18.52
CA LEU A 204 -3.32 5.01 19.03
C LEU A 204 -2.89 6.40 18.52
N PRO A 205 -2.24 7.23 19.36
CA PRO A 205 -1.93 8.62 19.01
C PRO A 205 -0.78 8.75 17.99
N ASN A 206 0.03 7.69 17.82
CA ASN A 206 1.24 7.69 17.01
C ASN A 206 1.12 6.83 15.73
N THR A 207 -0.06 6.27 15.44
CA THR A 207 -0.31 5.43 14.27
C THR A 207 -1.04 6.16 13.14
N TYR A 208 -0.78 5.75 11.91
CA TYR A 208 -1.33 6.33 10.69
C TYR A 208 -1.80 5.18 9.78
N ASN A 209 -3.11 4.92 9.77
CA ASN A 209 -3.66 3.81 9.03
C ASN A 209 -3.96 4.20 7.58
N TYR A 210 -3.44 3.43 6.63
CA TYR A 210 -3.79 3.52 5.22
C TYR A 210 -4.46 2.22 4.79
N LEU A 211 -5.72 2.28 4.38
CA LEU A 211 -6.43 1.10 3.89
C LEU A 211 -6.01 0.79 2.46
N ASP A 212 -5.76 -0.47 2.13
CA ASP A 212 -5.46 -0.86 0.75
C ASP A 212 -6.68 -0.68 -0.16
N ALA A 213 -6.46 -0.02 -1.29
CA ALA A 213 -7.46 0.36 -2.28
C ALA A 213 -7.18 -0.28 -3.65
N GLY A 214 -6.49 -1.41 -3.70
CA GLY A 214 -6.17 -2.08 -4.97
C GLY A 214 -5.34 -1.20 -5.90
N HIS A 215 -5.71 -1.14 -7.18
CA HIS A 215 -5.03 -0.32 -8.19
C HIS A 215 -5.98 -0.01 -9.36
N HIS A 216 -5.61 0.91 -10.26
CA HIS A 216 -6.49 1.35 -11.34
C HIS A 216 -6.89 0.18 -12.26
N GLY A 217 -5.97 -0.76 -12.49
CA GLY A 217 -6.18 -1.96 -13.30
C GLY A 217 -7.12 -2.99 -12.68
N TRP A 218 -7.61 -2.77 -11.45
CA TRP A 218 -8.57 -3.63 -10.76
C TRP A 218 -9.90 -2.94 -10.50
N ILE A 219 -9.88 -1.72 -9.95
CA ILE A 219 -11.11 -0.98 -9.59
C ILE A 219 -11.28 0.37 -10.29
N GLY A 220 -10.53 0.64 -11.35
CA GLY A 220 -10.60 1.89 -12.13
C GLY A 220 -11.76 2.01 -13.13
N TRP A 221 -12.81 1.19 -13.02
CA TRP A 221 -13.97 1.26 -13.92
C TRP A 221 -15.16 1.89 -13.19
N ALA A 222 -15.58 3.08 -13.64
CA ALA A 222 -16.84 3.68 -13.25
C ALA A 222 -17.91 3.42 -14.33
N ASP A 223 -19.08 2.92 -13.94
CA ASP A 223 -20.17 2.65 -14.88
C ASP A 223 -21.53 2.97 -14.26
N ALA A 224 -22.51 3.36 -15.08
CA ALA A 224 -23.89 3.52 -14.62
C ALA A 224 -24.58 2.18 -14.32
N ASN A 225 -24.06 1.07 -14.86
CA ASN A 225 -24.47 -0.28 -14.55
C ASN A 225 -23.65 -0.80 -13.35
N PRO A 226 -24.29 -1.06 -12.19
CA PRO A 226 -23.60 -1.53 -10.98
C PRO A 226 -22.81 -2.84 -11.15
N GLN A 227 -23.09 -3.62 -12.19
CA GLN A 227 -22.33 -4.82 -12.50
C GLN A 227 -20.90 -4.53 -12.99
N TYR A 228 -20.69 -3.38 -13.65
CA TYR A 228 -19.41 -2.97 -14.23
C TYR A 228 -18.77 -1.79 -13.50
N ASP A 229 -19.51 -1.19 -12.56
CA ASP A 229 -19.00 -0.16 -11.65
C ASP A 229 -18.16 -0.81 -10.54
N ASN A 230 -16.84 -0.74 -10.67
CA ASN A 230 -15.91 -1.15 -9.63
C ASN A 230 -15.48 0.05 -8.78
N PHE A 231 -15.35 1.22 -9.40
CA PHE A 231 -14.80 2.42 -8.77
C PHE A 231 -15.73 2.92 -7.66
N ASN A 232 -16.96 3.33 -7.99
CA ASN A 232 -17.85 3.89 -6.97
C ASN A 232 -18.32 2.80 -5.99
N ALA A 233 -18.49 1.57 -6.45
CA ALA A 233 -18.87 0.44 -5.60
C ALA A 233 -17.80 0.12 -4.53
N SER A 234 -16.51 0.25 -4.88
CA SER A 234 -15.42 0.06 -3.92
C SER A 234 -15.35 1.21 -2.91
N ALA A 235 -15.48 2.46 -3.36
CA ALA A 235 -15.52 3.61 -2.46
C ALA A 235 -16.72 3.53 -1.47
N ALA A 236 -17.89 3.11 -1.96
CA ALA A 236 -19.06 2.87 -1.12
C ALA A 236 -18.84 1.73 -0.11
N LEU A 237 -18.14 0.66 -0.50
CA LEU A 237 -17.75 -0.41 0.42
C LEU A 237 -16.81 0.11 1.52
N PHE A 238 -15.80 0.90 1.18
CA PHE A 238 -14.95 1.55 2.19
C PHE A 238 -15.77 2.48 3.10
N GLY A 239 -16.68 3.28 2.55
CA GLY A 239 -17.57 4.13 3.36
C GLY A 239 -18.43 3.33 4.34
N SER A 240 -18.83 2.10 3.97
CA SER A 240 -19.63 1.22 4.82
C SER A 240 -18.90 0.71 6.07
N LEU A 241 -17.56 0.81 6.12
CA LEU A 241 -16.78 0.47 7.31
C LEU A 241 -17.00 1.47 8.46
N ILE A 242 -17.39 2.72 8.16
CA ILE A 242 -17.60 3.76 9.17
C ILE A 242 -18.80 3.37 10.05
N GLY A 243 -18.54 3.19 11.35
CA GLY A 243 -19.50 2.73 12.36
C GLY A 243 -19.37 1.25 12.72
N GLU A 244 -18.69 0.44 11.91
CA GLU A 244 -18.39 -0.96 12.22
C GLU A 244 -17.27 -1.07 13.24
N ASN A 245 -17.40 -1.94 14.24
CA ASN A 245 -16.44 -2.10 15.36
C ASN A 245 -16.06 -0.79 16.09
N GLY A 246 -16.85 0.29 15.97
CA GLY A 246 -16.50 1.61 16.52
C GLY A 246 -15.52 2.40 15.66
N MET A 247 -15.21 1.94 14.43
CA MET A 247 -14.42 2.67 13.46
C MET A 247 -15.08 4.00 13.09
N THR A 248 -14.31 5.08 13.05
CA THR A 248 -14.73 6.38 12.52
C THR A 248 -13.80 6.79 11.38
N ALA A 249 -14.15 7.84 10.62
CA ALA A 249 -13.27 8.40 9.61
C ALA A 249 -11.90 8.83 10.19
N ASP A 250 -11.87 9.30 11.44
CA ASP A 250 -10.63 9.75 12.13
C ASP A 250 -9.63 8.60 12.41
N HIS A 251 -10.08 7.35 12.36
CA HIS A 251 -9.21 6.19 12.52
C HIS A 251 -8.48 5.78 11.22
N VAL A 252 -8.85 6.40 10.08
CA VAL A 252 -8.24 6.17 8.77
C VAL A 252 -7.55 7.45 8.32
N HIS A 253 -6.24 7.39 8.20
CA HIS A 253 -5.42 8.53 7.80
C HIS A 253 -5.36 8.68 6.27
N GLY A 254 -5.51 7.57 5.55
CA GLY A 254 -5.48 7.59 4.11
C GLY A 254 -5.76 6.24 3.48
N PHE A 255 -5.43 6.13 2.20
CA PHE A 255 -5.53 4.90 1.42
C PHE A 255 -4.26 4.67 0.64
N ILE A 256 -3.97 3.41 0.31
CA ILE A 256 -2.82 3.06 -0.53
C ILE A 256 -3.26 2.31 -1.77
N THR A 257 -2.63 2.61 -2.90
CA THR A 257 -2.85 1.93 -4.17
C THR A 257 -1.57 1.22 -4.63
N ASN A 258 -1.73 0.27 -5.55
CA ASN A 258 -0.68 -0.47 -6.23
C ASN A 258 0.18 -1.37 -5.32
N THR A 259 -0.24 -1.64 -4.09
CA THR A 259 0.52 -2.46 -3.14
C THR A 259 0.89 -3.81 -3.74
N ALA A 260 2.19 -4.10 -3.80
CA ALA A 260 2.73 -5.31 -4.44
C ALA A 260 2.32 -5.52 -5.91
N ASN A 261 1.88 -4.48 -6.62
CA ASN A 261 1.49 -4.55 -8.03
C ASN A 261 2.51 -3.80 -8.92
N TYR A 262 2.15 -3.60 -10.18
CA TYR A 262 3.06 -3.15 -11.24
C TYR A 262 2.43 -2.06 -12.12
N SER A 263 1.26 -1.52 -11.76
CA SER A 263 0.60 -0.53 -12.59
C SER A 263 1.45 0.74 -12.68
N ALA A 264 1.61 1.27 -13.89
CA ALA A 264 2.38 2.46 -14.16
C ALA A 264 1.97 3.61 -13.21
N LEU A 265 2.95 4.32 -12.68
CA LEU A 265 2.69 5.52 -11.87
C LEU A 265 1.93 6.57 -12.69
N GLU A 266 2.41 6.83 -13.91
CA GLU A 266 1.81 7.65 -14.95
C GLU A 266 2.22 7.06 -16.32
N GLU A 267 1.36 7.19 -17.33
CA GLU A 267 1.66 6.79 -18.70
C GLU A 267 2.10 8.00 -19.54
N PRO A 268 3.41 8.22 -19.76
CA PRO A 268 3.94 9.51 -20.25
C PRO A 268 3.75 9.76 -21.75
N HIS A 269 3.14 8.82 -22.47
CA HIS A 269 3.11 8.82 -23.93
C HIS A 269 1.70 8.81 -24.50
N TRP A 270 0.69 8.65 -23.67
CA TRP A 270 -0.68 8.48 -24.13
C TRP A 270 -1.66 8.76 -22.99
N GLU A 271 -2.73 9.48 -23.30
CA GLU A 271 -3.86 9.68 -22.39
C GLU A 271 -4.94 8.63 -22.64
N VAL A 272 -5.68 8.25 -21.60
CA VAL A 272 -6.72 7.22 -21.67
C VAL A 272 -7.94 7.64 -22.51
N ASP A 273 -8.24 8.94 -22.58
CA ASP A 273 -9.39 9.51 -23.30
C ASP A 273 -9.03 10.14 -24.66
N GLN A 274 -7.74 10.16 -25.04
CA GLN A 274 -7.34 10.76 -26.30
C GLN A 274 -7.96 10.05 -27.51
N VAL A 275 -8.10 10.78 -28.61
CA VAL A 275 -8.69 10.25 -29.84
C VAL A 275 -7.62 9.76 -30.80
N VAL A 276 -7.55 8.44 -31.01
CA VAL A 276 -6.71 7.79 -32.03
C VAL A 276 -7.62 6.98 -32.97
N GLY A 277 -7.34 7.00 -34.27
CA GLY A 277 -8.16 6.29 -35.26
C GLY A 277 -9.63 6.77 -35.34
N GLY A 278 -9.93 7.97 -34.82
CA GLY A 278 -11.26 8.59 -34.87
C GLY A 278 -12.20 8.27 -33.71
N GLN A 279 -11.72 7.56 -32.68
CA GLN A 279 -12.48 7.26 -31.46
C GLN A 279 -11.60 7.46 -30.22
N ALA A 280 -12.20 7.85 -29.09
CA ALA A 280 -11.49 7.90 -27.80
C ALA A 280 -11.01 6.50 -27.42
N ILE A 281 -9.79 6.40 -26.88
CA ILE A 281 -9.13 5.13 -26.56
C ILE A 281 -9.95 4.31 -25.55
N ASN A 282 -10.38 4.92 -24.43
CA ASN A 282 -11.25 4.30 -23.44
C ASN A 282 -12.69 4.02 -23.92
N GLN A 283 -13.05 4.45 -25.13
CA GLN A 283 -14.35 4.11 -25.72
C GLN A 283 -14.22 3.04 -26.81
N ASN A 284 -13.03 2.50 -27.06
CA ASN A 284 -12.77 1.59 -28.16
C ASN A 284 -12.66 0.12 -27.70
N PRO A 285 -13.63 -0.76 -28.02
CA PRO A 285 -13.64 -2.16 -27.55
C PRO A 285 -12.51 -3.03 -28.12
N ASN A 286 -11.79 -2.54 -29.12
CA ASN A 286 -10.68 -3.28 -29.73
C ASN A 286 -9.36 -3.07 -28.99
N ILE A 287 -9.27 -2.10 -28.07
CA ILE A 287 -8.07 -1.82 -27.29
C ILE A 287 -8.16 -2.61 -25.97
N LYS A 288 -7.77 -3.88 -26.03
CA LYS A 288 -7.92 -4.83 -24.91
C LYS A 288 -7.12 -4.46 -23.66
N TRP A 289 -6.02 -3.73 -23.81
CA TRP A 289 -5.27 -3.20 -22.67
C TRP A 289 -6.11 -2.22 -21.82
N VAL A 290 -6.85 -1.33 -22.48
CA VAL A 290 -7.62 -0.28 -21.81
C VAL A 290 -8.94 -0.83 -21.30
N ASP A 291 -9.66 -1.57 -22.15
CA ASP A 291 -10.90 -2.26 -21.82
C ASP A 291 -11.92 -1.38 -21.07
N TRP A 292 -12.17 -0.17 -21.60
CA TRP A 292 -13.10 0.82 -21.02
C TRP A 292 -12.74 1.36 -19.64
N ASN A 293 -11.51 1.12 -19.15
CA ASN A 293 -11.05 1.69 -17.89
C ASN A 293 -10.91 3.21 -18.01
N ASP A 294 -11.25 3.92 -16.94
CA ASP A 294 -11.20 5.39 -16.89
C ASP A 294 -9.79 5.93 -16.64
N PHE A 295 -8.84 5.05 -16.33
CA PHE A 295 -7.48 5.39 -15.94
C PHE A 295 -6.45 4.50 -16.66
N ASN A 296 -5.23 5.02 -16.79
CA ASN A 296 -4.05 4.31 -17.28
C ASN A 296 -2.81 4.48 -16.40
N GLY A 297 -2.92 5.21 -15.28
CA GLY A 297 -1.86 5.40 -14.29
C GLY A 297 -2.41 5.56 -12.88
N GLU A 298 -1.56 5.29 -11.89
CA GLU A 298 -1.95 5.30 -10.47
C GLU A 298 -2.12 6.72 -9.89
N ILE A 299 -1.45 7.76 -10.41
CA ILE A 299 -1.63 9.13 -9.92
C ILE A 299 -3.07 9.61 -10.12
N ASP A 300 -3.58 9.52 -11.36
CA ASP A 300 -4.93 9.97 -11.69
C ASP A 300 -5.99 9.12 -10.98
N PHE A 301 -5.80 7.80 -10.93
CA PHE A 301 -6.68 6.90 -10.20
C PHE A 301 -6.72 7.24 -8.71
N SER A 302 -5.57 7.38 -8.06
CA SER A 302 -5.49 7.62 -6.62
C SER A 302 -6.12 8.97 -6.26
N THR A 303 -5.86 10.01 -7.06
CA THR A 303 -6.42 11.35 -6.83
C THR A 303 -7.94 11.36 -7.01
N ALA A 304 -8.45 10.72 -8.07
CA ALA A 304 -9.89 10.60 -8.27
C ALA A 304 -10.56 9.75 -7.18
N PHE A 305 -9.93 8.64 -6.78
CA PHE A 305 -10.48 7.74 -5.77
C PHE A 305 -10.51 8.39 -4.39
N ARG A 306 -9.51 9.22 -4.06
CA ARG A 306 -9.51 10.08 -2.87
C ARG A 306 -10.75 10.96 -2.79
N ASP A 307 -11.07 11.67 -3.88
CA ASP A 307 -12.25 12.55 -3.92
C ASP A 307 -13.55 11.76 -3.72
N GLU A 308 -13.65 10.57 -4.32
CA GLU A 308 -14.80 9.69 -4.14
C GLU A 308 -14.89 9.11 -2.71
N LEU A 309 -13.76 8.78 -2.08
CA LEU A 309 -13.73 8.35 -0.67
C LEU A 309 -14.20 9.46 0.28
N ILE A 310 -13.80 10.72 0.03
CA ILE A 310 -14.31 11.88 0.76
C ILE A 310 -15.82 12.03 0.57
N ALA A 311 -16.32 11.84 -0.66
CA ALA A 311 -17.75 11.86 -0.94
C ALA A 311 -18.52 10.73 -0.20
N ASN A 312 -17.83 9.62 0.11
CA ASN A 312 -18.36 8.49 0.88
C ASN A 312 -18.12 8.60 2.40
N GLY A 313 -17.69 9.77 2.89
CA GLY A 313 -17.72 10.11 4.31
C GLY A 313 -16.38 10.11 5.04
N TYR A 314 -15.27 9.86 4.34
CA TYR A 314 -13.94 10.04 4.91
C TYR A 314 -13.57 11.53 5.02
N ASN A 315 -12.59 11.82 5.89
CA ASN A 315 -12.18 13.19 6.16
C ASN A 315 -11.54 13.84 4.93
N SER A 316 -11.72 15.15 4.76
CA SER A 316 -11.20 15.87 3.59
C SER A 316 -9.67 15.96 3.53
N ASP A 317 -9.00 15.66 4.64
CA ASP A 317 -7.55 15.64 4.80
C ASP A 317 -6.93 14.24 4.65
N ILE A 318 -7.70 13.21 4.27
CA ILE A 318 -7.08 11.92 3.93
C ILE A 318 -6.05 12.09 2.80
N GLY A 319 -4.95 11.34 2.88
CA GLY A 319 -3.94 11.29 1.83
C GLY A 319 -3.87 9.92 1.14
N MET A 320 -3.25 9.90 -0.03
CA MET A 320 -3.00 8.67 -0.80
C MET A 320 -1.54 8.26 -0.72
N LEU A 321 -1.28 6.96 -0.61
CA LEU A 321 0.03 6.37 -0.89
C LEU A 321 -0.04 5.61 -2.21
N ILE A 322 1.09 5.54 -2.91
CA ILE A 322 1.25 4.66 -4.07
C ILE A 322 2.49 3.78 -3.84
N ASP A 323 2.31 2.46 -3.87
CA ASP A 323 3.44 1.54 -3.89
C ASP A 323 4.14 1.61 -5.26
N THR A 324 5.35 2.13 -5.24
CA THR A 324 6.22 2.37 -6.41
C THR A 324 7.39 1.40 -6.47
N SER A 325 7.37 0.36 -5.63
CA SER A 325 8.47 -0.62 -5.52
C SER A 325 8.87 -1.25 -6.85
N ARG A 326 7.91 -1.56 -7.74
CA ARG A 326 8.15 -2.37 -8.94
C ARG A 326 7.44 -1.89 -10.21
N ASN A 327 7.04 -0.62 -10.26
CA ASN A 327 6.23 -0.08 -11.35
C ASN A 327 6.95 0.90 -12.28
N GLY A 328 8.28 0.92 -12.28
CA GLY A 328 9.05 1.87 -13.08
C GLY A 328 8.97 1.60 -14.58
N TRP A 329 8.97 0.33 -14.98
CA TRP A 329 9.00 -0.10 -16.39
C TRP A 329 10.07 0.63 -17.20
N GLY A 330 11.31 0.58 -16.70
CA GLY A 330 12.48 1.11 -17.38
C GLY A 330 13.13 0.08 -18.31
N GLY A 331 14.45 0.13 -18.39
CA GLY A 331 15.22 -0.75 -19.25
C GLY A 331 15.14 -0.37 -20.73
N ALA A 332 15.70 -1.25 -21.58
CA ALA A 332 15.81 -0.99 -23.02
C ALA A 332 14.47 -1.08 -23.77
N ASP A 333 13.47 -1.75 -23.19
CA ASP A 333 12.16 -1.97 -23.79
C ASP A 333 11.15 -0.88 -23.43
N ARG A 334 11.49 0.05 -22.52
CA ARG A 334 10.66 1.23 -22.24
C ARG A 334 10.47 2.06 -23.52
N PRO A 335 9.24 2.32 -23.97
CA PRO A 335 9.02 3.21 -25.10
C PRO A 335 9.65 4.58 -24.87
N ALA A 336 10.28 5.14 -25.91
CA ALA A 336 10.95 6.45 -25.82
C ALA A 336 10.01 7.63 -26.11
N GLY A 337 8.75 7.35 -26.46
CA GLY A 337 7.76 8.34 -26.88
C GLY A 337 6.50 7.67 -27.44
N PRO A 338 5.47 8.46 -27.78
CA PRO A 338 4.25 7.96 -28.39
C PRO A 338 4.53 7.28 -29.73
N SER A 339 3.78 6.22 -30.01
CA SER A 339 3.70 5.60 -31.33
C SER A 339 3.22 6.61 -32.38
N THR A 340 3.60 6.36 -33.63
CA THR A 340 3.08 7.12 -34.79
C THR A 340 1.93 6.39 -35.50
N SER A 341 1.52 5.22 -34.99
CA SER A 341 0.45 4.43 -35.57
C SER A 341 -0.90 5.16 -35.47
N THR A 342 -1.70 5.07 -36.53
CA THR A 342 -3.09 5.52 -36.52
C THR A 342 -4.06 4.39 -36.17
N ASP A 343 -3.58 3.15 -36.07
CA ASP A 343 -4.35 2.03 -35.53
C ASP A 343 -4.33 2.13 -34.00
N PRO A 344 -5.49 2.28 -33.33
CA PRO A 344 -5.52 2.59 -31.89
C PRO A 344 -4.91 1.50 -30.99
N ALA A 345 -5.09 0.22 -31.32
CA ALA A 345 -4.53 -0.87 -30.53
C ALA A 345 -3.01 -0.89 -30.65
N THR A 346 -2.49 -0.81 -31.87
CA THR A 346 -1.05 -0.71 -32.14
C THR A 346 -0.45 0.53 -31.47
N PHE A 347 -1.15 1.67 -31.53
CA PHE A 347 -0.69 2.90 -30.89
C PHE A 347 -0.52 2.71 -29.38
N VAL A 348 -1.50 2.13 -28.69
CA VAL A 348 -1.42 1.89 -27.24
C VAL A 348 -0.31 0.90 -26.90
N ASP A 349 -0.24 -0.24 -27.58
CA ASP A 349 0.77 -1.27 -27.29
C ASP A 349 2.20 -0.79 -27.52
N GLU A 350 2.44 0.07 -28.51
CA GLU A 350 3.76 0.66 -28.77
C GLU A 350 4.06 1.89 -27.89
N SER A 351 3.08 2.46 -27.18
CA SER A 351 3.24 3.67 -26.36
C SER A 351 3.25 3.41 -24.85
N ARG A 352 2.54 2.38 -24.39
CA ARG A 352 2.41 2.08 -22.95
C ARG A 352 3.73 1.67 -22.33
N ILE A 353 4.04 2.18 -21.15
CA ILE A 353 5.24 1.75 -20.42
C ILE A 353 4.99 0.44 -19.68
N ASP A 354 3.78 0.21 -19.17
CA ASP A 354 3.44 -1.06 -18.55
C ASP A 354 3.37 -2.14 -19.64
N GLN A 355 4.34 -3.06 -19.63
CA GLN A 355 4.53 -4.07 -20.68
C GLN A 355 3.84 -5.41 -20.38
N ARG A 356 3.00 -5.50 -19.34
CA ARG A 356 2.25 -6.73 -19.04
C ARG A 356 1.35 -7.13 -20.20
N PHE A 357 0.97 -8.41 -20.26
CA PHE A 357 -0.03 -8.88 -21.22
C PHE A 357 -1.43 -8.35 -20.87
N GLN A 358 -1.74 -8.25 -19.58
CA GLN A 358 -3.02 -7.73 -19.08
C GLN A 358 -2.85 -7.20 -17.65
N LYS A 359 -3.61 -6.15 -17.27
CA LYS A 359 -3.47 -5.43 -15.99
C LYS A 359 -3.70 -6.27 -14.72
N GLY A 360 -4.46 -7.35 -14.84
CA GLY A 360 -4.72 -8.36 -13.82
C GLY A 360 -3.64 -9.44 -13.72
N ASN A 361 -2.57 -9.37 -14.50
CA ASN A 361 -1.37 -10.16 -14.26
C ASN A 361 -0.57 -9.52 -13.12
N TRP A 362 -0.52 -10.20 -11.98
CA TRP A 362 -0.05 -9.64 -10.71
C TRP A 362 1.17 -10.37 -10.13
N CYS A 363 1.50 -11.58 -10.57
CA CYS A 363 2.55 -12.36 -9.93
C CYS A 363 3.86 -12.31 -10.73
N ASN A 364 4.95 -11.95 -10.05
CA ASN A 364 6.34 -12.03 -10.53
C ASN A 364 6.51 -11.55 -11.99
N GLN A 365 6.01 -10.37 -12.32
CA GLN A 365 5.90 -9.93 -13.72
C GLN A 365 7.27 -9.75 -14.36
N ALA A 366 7.51 -10.47 -15.46
CA ALA A 366 8.75 -10.37 -16.23
C ALA A 366 8.87 -8.99 -16.88
N GLY A 367 10.08 -8.42 -16.91
CA GLY A 367 10.33 -7.09 -17.47
C GLY A 367 9.98 -5.91 -16.55
N ALA A 368 9.41 -6.16 -15.36
CA ALA A 368 9.19 -5.12 -14.37
C ALA A 368 10.50 -4.44 -13.94
N GLY A 369 10.39 -3.24 -13.36
CA GLY A 369 11.51 -2.41 -12.95
C GLY A 369 11.22 -1.64 -11.67
N LEU A 370 12.23 -1.34 -10.86
CA LEU A 370 12.06 -0.44 -9.71
C LEU A 370 11.46 0.90 -10.16
N GLY A 371 10.46 1.38 -9.44
CA GLY A 371 9.84 2.69 -9.73
C GLY A 371 10.58 3.86 -9.10
N GLU A 372 9.83 4.96 -8.93
CA GLU A 372 10.24 6.07 -8.08
C GLU A 372 10.65 5.57 -6.70
N ARG A 373 11.71 6.16 -6.13
CA ARG A 373 12.12 5.83 -4.76
C ARG A 373 11.14 6.47 -3.77
N PRO A 374 11.08 5.99 -2.52
CA PRO A 374 10.22 6.59 -1.51
C PRO A 374 10.41 8.12 -1.44
N GLN A 375 9.31 8.84 -1.58
CA GLN A 375 9.29 10.31 -1.68
C GLN A 375 8.04 10.84 -1.00
N ALA A 376 8.20 11.78 -0.06
CA ALA A 376 7.09 12.47 0.59
C ALA A 376 6.53 13.58 -0.31
N SER A 377 5.22 13.77 -0.24
CA SER A 377 4.43 14.81 -0.91
C SER A 377 4.81 15.01 -2.39
N PRO A 378 4.88 13.94 -3.21
CA PRO A 378 5.28 14.07 -4.61
C PRO A 378 4.26 14.87 -5.43
N GLU A 379 2.97 14.75 -5.08
CA GLU A 379 1.85 15.39 -5.77
C GLU A 379 0.77 15.82 -4.77
N ALA A 380 -0.14 16.71 -5.19
CA ALA A 380 -1.26 17.12 -4.35
C ALA A 380 -2.20 15.93 -4.06
N GLY A 381 -2.50 15.69 -2.79
CA GLY A 381 -3.36 14.57 -2.35
C GLY A 381 -2.65 13.23 -2.24
N ILE A 382 -1.36 13.16 -2.59
CA ILE A 382 -0.50 11.98 -2.41
C ILE A 382 0.49 12.29 -1.28
N ASP A 383 0.39 11.58 -0.16
CA ASP A 383 1.25 11.76 0.99
C ASP A 383 2.67 11.27 0.73
N ALA A 384 2.80 10.13 0.05
CA ALA A 384 4.09 9.61 -0.36
C ALA A 384 3.98 8.57 -1.47
N TYR A 385 5.03 8.51 -2.30
CA TYR A 385 5.43 7.27 -2.95
C TYR A 385 6.19 6.44 -1.93
N VAL A 386 5.87 5.16 -1.85
CA VAL A 386 6.43 4.23 -0.86
C VAL A 386 6.84 2.93 -1.54
N TRP A 387 7.78 2.20 -0.95
CA TRP A 387 8.02 0.81 -1.32
C TRP A 387 7.41 -0.07 -0.23
N ILE A 388 6.20 -0.59 -0.47
CA ILE A 388 5.56 -1.50 0.51
C ILE A 388 6.00 -2.93 0.28
N LYS A 389 5.87 -3.43 -0.96
CA LYS A 389 6.49 -4.71 -1.32
C LYS A 389 8.00 -4.54 -1.41
N PRO A 390 8.81 -5.24 -0.60
CA PRO A 390 10.26 -5.11 -0.67
C PRO A 390 10.75 -5.68 -2.01
N PRO A 391 11.44 -4.89 -2.86
CA PRO A 391 11.94 -5.39 -4.12
C PRO A 391 12.86 -6.59 -3.94
N GLY A 392 12.69 -7.63 -4.77
CA GLY A 392 13.41 -8.90 -4.66
C GLY A 392 12.66 -9.99 -3.90
N GLU A 393 11.59 -9.67 -3.17
CA GLU A 393 10.71 -10.68 -2.59
C GLU A 393 9.69 -11.19 -3.61
N SER A 394 9.63 -12.51 -3.79
CA SER A 394 8.68 -13.18 -4.68
C SER A 394 7.23 -12.89 -4.31
N ASP A 395 6.34 -12.90 -5.31
CA ASP A 395 4.89 -12.82 -5.13
C ASP A 395 4.27 -14.20 -4.86
N GLY A 396 4.93 -15.28 -5.29
CA GLY A 396 4.43 -16.64 -5.22
C GLY A 396 5.32 -17.63 -5.99
N ALA A 397 5.22 -18.91 -5.66
CA ALA A 397 6.02 -19.94 -6.33
C ALA A 397 5.54 -20.17 -7.76
N SER A 398 6.48 -20.30 -8.72
CA SER A 398 6.14 -20.59 -10.12
C SER A 398 5.78 -22.06 -10.38
N GLU A 399 5.96 -22.91 -9.38
CA GLU A 399 5.59 -24.33 -9.39
C GLU A 399 5.22 -24.78 -7.96
N PRO A 400 4.56 -25.94 -7.78
CA PRO A 400 4.29 -26.48 -6.45
C PRO A 400 5.57 -26.71 -5.62
N ILE A 401 5.67 -26.03 -4.48
CA ILE A 401 6.75 -26.19 -3.51
C ILE A 401 6.16 -26.65 -2.17
N ASP A 402 6.56 -27.84 -1.71
CA ASP A 402 6.22 -28.32 -0.36
C ASP A 402 6.80 -27.38 0.70
N ASN A 403 5.95 -26.87 1.60
CA ASN A 403 6.34 -25.90 2.63
C ASN A 403 5.51 -26.07 3.91
N ASP A 404 5.99 -25.49 5.01
CA ASP A 404 5.34 -25.45 6.32
C ASP A 404 4.74 -24.07 6.64
N GLU A 405 4.64 -23.20 5.63
CA GLU A 405 4.13 -21.83 5.73
C GLU A 405 2.64 -21.70 5.36
N GLY A 406 2.01 -22.80 4.91
CA GLY A 406 0.62 -22.80 4.46
C GLY A 406 0.39 -22.17 3.08
N LYS A 407 1.47 -21.85 2.35
CA LYS A 407 1.41 -21.19 1.04
C LYS A 407 1.11 -22.20 -0.07
N GLY A 408 0.10 -21.88 -0.88
CA GLY A 408 -0.30 -22.71 -2.02
C GLY A 408 0.48 -22.39 -3.30
N PHE A 409 0.19 -23.16 -4.34
CA PHE A 409 0.59 -22.85 -5.71
C PHE A 409 -0.58 -22.16 -6.42
N ASP A 410 -0.35 -20.95 -6.91
CA ASP A 410 -1.29 -20.21 -7.76
C ASP A 410 -0.79 -20.22 -9.20
N GLU A 411 -1.65 -20.65 -10.12
CA GLU A 411 -1.30 -20.71 -11.53
C GLU A 411 -1.06 -19.30 -12.12
N MET A 412 -1.54 -18.23 -11.51
CA MET A 412 -1.16 -16.86 -11.91
C MET A 412 0.34 -16.58 -11.73
N CYS A 413 1.06 -17.40 -10.96
CA CYS A 413 2.52 -17.36 -10.83
C CYS A 413 3.25 -18.35 -11.76
N ASP A 414 2.52 -19.23 -12.46
CA ASP A 414 3.08 -20.18 -13.41
C ASP A 414 3.23 -19.51 -14.79
N PRO A 415 4.45 -19.41 -15.35
CA PRO A 415 4.67 -18.86 -16.69
C PRO A 415 3.91 -19.58 -17.81
N ALA A 416 3.53 -20.85 -17.61
CA ALA A 416 2.81 -21.67 -18.57
C ALA A 416 1.29 -21.56 -18.45
N TYR A 417 0.76 -20.88 -17.43
CA TYR A 417 -0.68 -20.73 -17.24
C TYR A 417 -1.29 -19.82 -18.29
N GLU A 418 -2.35 -20.30 -18.96
CA GLU A 418 -3.08 -19.59 -20.02
C GLU A 418 -4.15 -18.61 -19.49
N GLY A 419 -4.18 -18.39 -18.18
CA GLY A 419 -5.07 -17.42 -17.56
C GLY A 419 -6.48 -17.93 -17.31
N ASN A 420 -7.30 -17.01 -16.82
CA ASN A 420 -8.73 -17.18 -16.60
C ASN A 420 -9.45 -15.86 -16.89
N ILE A 421 -10.75 -15.81 -16.60
CA ILE A 421 -11.53 -14.60 -16.90
C ILE A 421 -11.02 -13.33 -16.20
N ARG A 422 -10.40 -13.43 -15.01
CA ARG A 422 -9.91 -12.26 -14.25
C ARG A 422 -8.71 -11.57 -14.92
N ASN A 423 -7.91 -12.29 -15.70
CA ASN A 423 -6.83 -11.72 -16.51
C ASN A 423 -7.14 -11.75 -18.02
N GLY A 424 -8.40 -11.96 -18.40
CA GLY A 424 -8.84 -11.98 -19.79
C GLY A 424 -8.34 -13.16 -20.62
N PHE A 425 -8.07 -14.32 -19.99
CA PHE A 425 -7.54 -15.53 -20.63
C PHE A 425 -6.19 -15.29 -21.33
N ASN A 426 -5.32 -14.52 -20.68
CA ASN A 426 -3.95 -14.27 -21.13
C ASN A 426 -2.96 -15.15 -20.37
N MET A 427 -1.79 -15.38 -20.96
CA MET A 427 -0.66 -15.95 -20.23
C MET A 427 -0.36 -15.09 -18.98
N SER A 428 0.10 -15.72 -17.89
CA SER A 428 0.38 -15.03 -16.63
C SER A 428 1.42 -13.91 -16.75
N GLY A 429 2.37 -14.03 -17.68
CA GLY A 429 3.54 -13.12 -17.75
C GLY A 429 4.49 -13.25 -16.55
N ALA A 430 4.28 -14.25 -15.70
CA ALA A 430 5.11 -14.51 -14.54
C ALA A 430 6.49 -15.05 -14.94
N ARG A 431 7.51 -14.74 -14.13
CA ARG A 431 8.84 -15.34 -14.22
C ARG A 431 8.80 -16.80 -13.76
N GLY A 432 9.64 -17.63 -14.40
CA GLY A 432 9.88 -19.00 -13.96
C GLY A 432 10.93 -19.07 -12.86
N GLU A 433 11.06 -20.24 -12.23
CA GLU A 433 12.02 -20.53 -11.15
C GLU A 433 11.86 -19.59 -9.93
N MET A 434 10.62 -19.19 -9.63
CA MET A 434 10.31 -18.28 -8.53
C MET A 434 10.02 -19.05 -7.22
N PRO A 435 10.57 -18.62 -6.08
CA PRO A 435 10.34 -19.25 -4.79
C PRO A 435 8.96 -18.84 -4.21
N LEU A 436 8.62 -19.39 -3.04
CA LEU A 436 7.39 -19.04 -2.32
C LEU A 436 7.26 -17.52 -2.11
N SER A 437 6.03 -17.04 -1.98
CA SER A 437 5.75 -15.62 -1.72
C SER A 437 6.56 -15.11 -0.51
N GLY A 438 7.18 -13.94 -0.64
CA GLY A 438 8.03 -13.31 0.37
C GLY A 438 9.45 -13.84 0.47
N HIS A 439 9.78 -14.96 -0.19
CA HIS A 439 11.17 -15.44 -0.25
C HIS A 439 11.98 -14.60 -1.26
N TRP A 440 13.28 -14.49 -1.01
CA TRP A 440 14.19 -13.75 -1.88
C TRP A 440 14.38 -14.41 -3.26
N SER A 441 14.28 -13.61 -4.31
CA SER A 441 14.63 -13.96 -5.70
C SER A 441 15.70 -13.01 -6.22
N SER A 442 16.94 -13.51 -6.33
CA SER A 442 18.08 -12.76 -6.87
C SER A 442 17.82 -12.32 -8.30
N GLU A 443 17.24 -13.19 -9.13
CA GLU A 443 17.01 -12.91 -10.54
C GLU A 443 15.91 -11.86 -10.75
N GLN A 444 14.85 -11.86 -9.93
CA GLN A 444 13.85 -10.81 -9.96
C GLN A 444 14.45 -9.48 -9.48
N PHE A 445 15.21 -9.49 -8.37
CA PHE A 445 15.87 -8.28 -7.87
C PHE A 445 16.80 -7.66 -8.92
N ALA A 446 17.63 -8.48 -9.58
CA ALA A 446 18.56 -8.03 -10.62
C ALA A 446 17.82 -7.43 -11.83
N GLU A 447 16.71 -8.03 -12.26
CA GLU A 447 15.88 -7.49 -13.34
C GLU A 447 15.21 -6.17 -12.94
N LEU A 448 14.64 -6.10 -11.73
CA LEU A 448 14.03 -4.88 -11.19
C LEU A 448 15.05 -3.73 -11.17
N LEU A 449 16.27 -4.00 -10.70
CA LEU A 449 17.35 -3.01 -10.63
C LEU A 449 17.79 -2.56 -12.03
N ALA A 450 17.97 -3.50 -12.96
CA ALA A 450 18.38 -3.20 -14.33
C ALA A 450 17.32 -2.37 -15.09
N ASN A 451 16.05 -2.61 -14.80
CA ASN A 451 14.92 -1.93 -15.43
C ASN A 451 14.39 -0.76 -14.58
N ALA A 452 15.15 -0.27 -13.62
CA ALA A 452 14.72 0.84 -12.78
C ALA A 452 14.39 2.10 -13.59
N TYR A 453 13.26 2.74 -13.27
CA TYR A 453 12.88 4.05 -13.80
C TYR A 453 12.22 4.92 -12.71
N PRO A 454 12.79 6.10 -12.38
CA PRO A 454 14.02 6.67 -12.95
C PRO A 454 15.26 5.78 -12.71
N PRO A 455 16.30 5.80 -13.58
CA PRO A 455 17.47 4.94 -13.39
C PRO A 455 18.12 5.09 -12.01
N VAL A 456 18.63 3.98 -11.47
CA VAL A 456 19.45 3.97 -10.24
C VAL A 456 20.88 4.42 -10.58
N GLY A 457 21.46 5.27 -9.74
CA GLY A 457 22.72 5.98 -9.98
C GLY A 457 23.98 5.29 -9.48
#